data_AF-A0A0K3BD25-F1
#
_entry.id   AF-A0A0K3BD25-F1
#
_cell.length_a   1.000
_cell.length_b   1.000
_cell.length_c   1.000
_cell.angle_alpha   90.00
_cell.angle_beta   90.00
_cell.angle_gamma   90.00
#
_symmetry.space_group_name_H-M   'P 1'
#
loop_
_entity.id
_entity.type
_entity.pdbx_description
1 polymer ?
#
loop_
_entity_poly.entity_id
_entity_poly.type
_entity_poly.pdbx_seq_one_letter_code
_entity_poly.pdbx_strand_id
1 'polypeptide(L)'
;MSLRITDTAMTSTATEHTARLVDAELGLWTVTWLGDRYQLGRNQAISAMTLAEAVAGGVSPSSPEWPHVVGWANELGLAAQWAADRITRGGAR
;
A
#
# COMPACT_ATOMS: atom_id res chain seq x y z
N MET A 1 13.30 0.51 -2.58
CA MET A 1 11.98 0.73 -3.24
C MET A 1 12.10 0.34 -4.69
N SER A 2 11.15 -0.46 -5.16
CA SER A 2 11.10 -1.00 -6.54
C SER A 2 9.76 -0.68 -7.23
N LEU A 3 9.00 0.26 -6.66
CA LEU A 3 7.66 0.59 -7.11
C LEU A 3 7.69 1.16 -8.54
N ARG A 4 7.04 0.44 -9.44
CA ARG A 4 6.76 0.87 -10.82
C ARG A 4 5.35 1.44 -10.88
N ILE A 5 5.23 2.69 -11.33
CA ILE A 5 3.96 3.41 -11.46
C ILE A 5 3.70 3.68 -12.95
N THR A 6 2.49 3.36 -13.40
CA THR A 6 1.96 3.71 -14.71
C THR A 6 0.66 4.51 -14.55
N ASP A 7 0.02 4.86 -15.65
CA ASP A 7 -1.26 5.57 -15.61
C ASP A 7 -2.41 4.73 -15.04
N THR A 8 -2.30 3.39 -15.11
CA THR A 8 -3.40 2.48 -14.75
C THR A 8 -3.02 1.42 -13.71
N ALA A 9 -1.74 1.25 -13.39
CA ALA A 9 -1.26 0.24 -12.45
C ALA A 9 -0.04 0.70 -11.64
N MET A 10 0.07 0.19 -10.41
CA MET A 10 1.27 0.27 -9.57
C MET A 10 1.65 -1.14 -9.12
N THR A 11 2.92 -1.50 -9.30
CA THR A 11 3.45 -2.83 -9.02
C THR A 11 4.82 -2.73 -8.37
N SER A 12 5.18 -3.68 -7.53
CA SER A 12 6.49 -3.75 -6.87
C SER A 12 7.11 -5.13 -7.09
N THR A 13 8.45 -5.21 -7.08
CA THR A 13 9.14 -6.51 -7.01
C THR A 13 9.34 -7.00 -5.58
N ALA A 14 9.05 -6.17 -4.57
CA ALA A 14 9.20 -6.48 -3.15
C ALA A 14 7.92 -7.06 -2.51
N THR A 15 6.75 -6.84 -3.11
CA THR A 15 5.46 -7.33 -2.61
C THR A 15 4.60 -7.80 -3.77
N GLU A 16 3.76 -8.81 -3.55
CA GLU A 16 2.76 -9.26 -4.52
C GLU A 16 1.57 -8.31 -4.65
N HIS A 17 1.45 -7.34 -3.75
CA HIS A 17 0.36 -6.39 -3.80
C HIS A 17 0.46 -5.46 -5.00
N THR A 18 -0.69 -5.06 -5.53
CA THR A 18 -0.76 -4.14 -6.66
C THR A 18 -1.82 -3.08 -6.42
N ALA A 19 -1.65 -1.92 -7.04
CA ALA A 19 -2.71 -0.93 -7.17
C ALA A 19 -3.20 -0.88 -8.62
N ARG A 20 -4.51 -0.74 -8.81
CA ARG A 20 -5.12 -0.58 -10.14
C ARG A 20 -6.07 0.59 -10.15
N LEU A 21 -6.05 1.33 -11.26
CA LEU A 21 -7.08 2.32 -11.56
C LEU A 21 -8.39 1.59 -11.86
N VAL A 22 -9.44 1.91 -11.10
CA VAL A 22 -10.77 1.30 -11.26
C VAL A 22 -11.79 2.27 -11.87
N ASP A 23 -11.54 3.56 -11.75
CA ASP A 23 -12.32 4.62 -12.39
C ASP A 23 -11.38 5.73 -12.87
N ALA A 24 -11.27 5.87 -14.19
CA ALA A 24 -10.38 6.85 -14.80
C ALA A 24 -10.92 8.29 -14.74
N GLU A 25 -12.25 8.45 -14.72
CA GLU A 25 -12.88 9.77 -14.68
C GLU A 25 -12.77 10.37 -13.28
N LEU A 26 -12.95 9.54 -12.25
CA LEU A 26 -12.86 9.94 -10.85
C LEU A 26 -11.44 9.78 -10.28
N GLY A 27 -10.51 9.19 -11.03
CA GLY A 27 -9.13 8.97 -10.60
C GLY A 27 -9.02 8.03 -9.40
N LEU A 28 -9.92 7.04 -9.32
CA LEU A 28 -10.02 6.12 -8.18
C LEU A 28 -9.19 4.87 -8.41
N TRP A 29 -8.48 4.48 -7.37
CA TRP A 29 -7.59 3.33 -7.32
C TRP A 29 -8.02 2.37 -6.22
N THR A 30 -7.80 1.07 -6.44
CA THR A 30 -7.85 0.06 -5.39
C THR A 30 -6.48 -0.56 -5.20
N VAL A 31 -6.22 -1.07 -3.99
CA VAL A 31 -4.99 -1.79 -3.67
C VAL A 31 -5.35 -3.15 -3.09
N THR A 32 -4.73 -4.21 -3.60
CA THR A 32 -5.13 -5.59 -3.32
C THR A 32 -5.19 -5.92 -1.83
N TRP A 33 -4.27 -5.39 -1.01
CA TRP A 33 -4.27 -5.65 0.43
C TRP A 33 -5.31 -4.84 1.22
N LEU A 34 -5.79 -3.71 0.69
CA LEU A 34 -6.91 -2.96 1.26
C LEU A 34 -8.25 -3.59 0.84
N GLY A 35 -8.28 -4.18 -0.35
CA GLY A 35 -9.44 -4.83 -0.96
C GLY A 35 -10.22 -3.88 -1.86
N ASP A 36 -10.99 -4.45 -2.79
CA ASP A 36 -11.62 -3.70 -3.90
C ASP A 36 -12.72 -2.71 -3.47
N ARG A 37 -13.18 -2.79 -2.22
CA ARG A 37 -14.17 -1.86 -1.67
C ARG A 37 -13.53 -0.56 -1.18
N TYR A 38 -12.21 -0.52 -0.99
CA TYR A 38 -11.51 0.65 -0.49
C TYR A 38 -10.89 1.43 -1.64
N GLN A 39 -11.54 2.55 -1.99
CA GLN A 39 -11.16 3.40 -3.11
C GLN A 39 -10.28 4.55 -2.61
N LEU A 40 -9.19 4.77 -3.33
CA LEU A 40 -8.15 5.74 -3.00
C LEU A 40 -7.92 6.71 -4.16
N GLY A 41 -7.47 7.92 -3.84
CA GLY A 41 -6.82 8.75 -4.85
C GLY A 41 -5.45 8.19 -5.24
N ARG A 42 -4.91 8.62 -6.39
CA ARG A 42 -3.59 8.17 -6.88
C ARG A 42 -2.46 8.28 -5.84
N ASN A 43 -2.38 9.41 -5.12
CA ASN A 43 -1.33 9.61 -4.12
C ASN A 43 -1.48 8.66 -2.93
N GLN A 44 -2.70 8.43 -2.46
CA GLN A 44 -2.95 7.45 -1.41
C GLN A 44 -2.63 6.03 -1.87
N ALA A 45 -2.89 5.69 -3.13
CA ALA A 45 -2.48 4.40 -3.70
C ALA A 45 -0.94 4.24 -3.71
N ILE A 46 -0.19 5.31 -4.01
CA ILE A 46 1.28 5.31 -3.91
C ILE A 46 1.72 5.07 -2.47
N SER A 47 1.12 5.76 -1.50
CA SER A 47 1.44 5.58 -0.07
C SER A 47 1.12 4.18 0.42
N ALA A 48 -0.02 3.62 0.00
CA ALA A 48 -0.42 2.25 0.31
C ALA A 48 0.53 1.20 -0.27
N MET A 49 1.01 1.42 -1.50
CA MET A 49 2.01 0.55 -2.13
C MET A 49 3.40 0.70 -1.51
N THR A 50 3.80 1.91 -1.14
CA THR A 50 5.06 2.19 -0.45
C THR A 50 5.10 1.52 0.92
N LEU A 51 3.99 1.62 1.66
CA LEU A 51 3.84 0.96 2.95
C LEU A 51 3.87 -0.58 2.80
N ALA A 52 3.28 -1.14 1.74
CA ALA A 52 3.41 -2.56 1.41
C ALA A 52 4.85 -2.98 1.09
N GLU A 53 5.61 -2.20 0.31
CA GLU A 53 7.03 -2.47 0.06
C GLU A 53 7.86 -2.48 1.35
N ALA A 54 7.62 -1.52 2.25
CA ALA A 54 8.35 -1.41 3.51
C ALA A 54 8.10 -2.63 4.41
N VAL A 55 6.84 -3.00 4.59
CA VAL A 55 6.45 -4.16 5.41
C VAL A 55 6.99 -5.45 4.81
N ALA A 56 6.88 -5.65 3.50
CA ALA A 56 7.45 -6.83 2.83
C ALA A 56 8.99 -6.86 2.89
N GLY A 57 9.64 -5.69 2.96
CA GLY A 57 11.07 -5.55 3.21
C GLY A 57 11.51 -5.81 4.66
N GLY A 58 10.58 -6.18 5.55
CA GLY A 58 10.87 -6.54 6.94
C GLY A 58 10.84 -5.37 7.92
N VAL A 59 10.33 -4.19 7.51
CA VAL A 59 10.12 -3.08 8.46
C VAL A 59 9.01 -3.49 9.43
N SER A 60 9.33 -3.43 10.72
CA SER A 60 8.47 -3.86 11.83
C SER A 60 8.44 -2.77 12.93
N PRO A 61 7.59 -2.88 13.95
CA PRO A 61 7.50 -1.89 15.02
C PRO A 61 8.80 -1.62 15.79
N SER A 62 9.74 -2.58 15.80
CA SER A 62 11.06 -2.42 16.40
C SER A 62 12.09 -1.78 15.46
N SER A 63 11.78 -1.62 14.19
CA SER A 63 12.68 -1.04 13.18
C SER A 63 12.78 0.49 13.37
N PRO A 64 13.98 1.09 13.26
CA PRO A 64 14.15 2.55 13.28
C PRO A 64 13.31 3.30 12.23
N GLU A 65 12.99 2.63 11.12
CA GLU A 65 12.20 3.14 10.00
C GLU A 65 10.69 3.09 10.25
N TRP A 66 10.22 2.47 11.34
CA TRP A 66 8.80 2.35 11.69
C TRP A 66 8.03 3.69 11.69
N PRO A 67 8.60 4.84 12.10
CA PRO A 67 7.92 6.13 11.98
C PRO A 67 7.47 6.47 10.56
N HIS A 68 8.15 5.97 9.52
CA HIS A 68 7.71 6.14 8.13
C HIS A 68 6.47 5.31 7.83
N VAL A 69 6.39 4.06 8.33
CA VAL A 69 5.19 3.22 8.24
C VAL A 69 4.01 3.90 8.94
N VAL A 70 4.24 4.54 10.09
CA VAL A 70 3.22 5.34 10.77
C VAL A 70 2.76 6.52 9.91
N GLY A 71 3.69 7.25 9.29
CA GLY A 71 3.37 8.35 8.38
C GLY A 71 2.48 7.91 7.22
N TRP A 72 2.88 6.90 6.46
CA TRP A 72 2.09 6.40 5.33
C TRP A 72 0.75 5.80 5.75
N ALA A 73 0.67 5.12 6.90
CA ALA A 73 -0.60 4.62 7.41
C ALA A 73 -1.57 5.76 7.75
N ASN A 74 -1.07 6.85 8.33
CA ASN A 74 -1.88 8.03 8.65
C ASN A 74 -2.41 8.74 7.40
N GLU A 75 -1.66 8.76 6.28
CA GLU A 75 -2.16 9.30 5.00
C GLU A 75 -3.37 8.51 4.45
N LEU A 76 -3.48 7.24 4.85
CA LEU A 76 -4.61 6.37 4.55
C LEU A 76 -5.70 6.40 5.63
N GLY A 77 -5.50 7.15 6.72
CA GLY A 77 -6.39 7.14 7.88
C GLY A 77 -6.40 5.80 8.62
N LEU A 78 -5.30 5.06 8.58
CA LEU A 78 -5.16 3.72 9.17
C LEU A 78 -4.19 3.72 10.34
N ALA A 79 -4.38 2.78 11.25
CA ALA A 79 -3.37 2.47 12.26
C ALA A 79 -2.22 1.66 11.62
N ALA A 80 -0.98 2.05 11.89
CA ALA A 80 0.22 1.42 11.33
C ALA A 80 0.27 -0.09 11.57
N GLN A 81 -0.03 -0.52 12.80
CA GLN A 81 -0.07 -1.93 13.16
C GLN A 81 -1.12 -2.71 12.37
N TRP A 82 -2.32 -2.13 12.22
CA TRP A 82 -3.41 -2.75 11.46
C TRP A 82 -3.03 -2.90 9.98
N ALA A 83 -2.40 -1.88 9.40
CA ALA A 83 -1.97 -1.91 8.00
C ALA A 83 -0.89 -2.99 7.79
N ALA A 84 0.14 -3.04 8.65
CA ALA A 84 1.20 -4.02 8.59
C ALA A 84 0.68 -5.47 8.73
N ASP A 85 -0.21 -5.71 9.70
CA ASP A 85 -0.84 -7.03 9.87
C ASP A 85 -1.69 -7.41 8.66
N ARG A 86 -2.38 -6.45 8.05
CA ARG A 86 -3.23 -6.71 6.88
C ARG A 86 -2.41 -7.01 5.64
N ILE A 87 -1.29 -6.32 5.41
CA ILE A 87 -0.34 -6.62 4.33
C ILE A 87 0.23 -8.02 4.49
N THR A 88 0.74 -8.33 5.68
CA THR A 88 1.32 -9.66 5.96
C THR A 88 0.31 -10.79 5.75
N ARG A 89 -0.98 -10.56 6.04
CA ARG A 89 -2.05 -11.55 5.85
C ARG A 89 -2.66 -11.56 4.44
N GLY A 90 -2.61 -10.42 3.74
CA GLY A 90 -3.22 -10.23 2.42
C GLY A 90 -2.41 -10.83 1.28
N GLY A 91 -1.21 -11.34 1.57
CA GLY A 91 -0.28 -11.96 0.61
C GLY A 91 -0.54 -13.42 0.28
N ALA A 92 -1.79 -13.86 0.35
CA ALA A 92 -2.15 -15.22 -0.03
C ALA A 92 -3.62 -15.27 -0.45
N ARG A 93 -3.86 -15.17 -1.76
CA ARG A 93 -4.96 -15.84 -2.50
C ARG A 93 -4.89 -15.54 -3.98
#